data_AF-A0A535X8T1-F1
#
_entry.id   AF-A0A535X8T1-F1
#
_cell.length_a   1.000
_cell.length_b   1.000
_cell.length_c   1.000
_cell.angle_alpha   90.00
_cell.angle_beta   90.00
_cell.angle_gamma   90.00
#
_symmetry.space_group_name_H-M   'P 1'
#
loop_
_entity.id
_entity.type
_entity.pdbx_description
1 polymer ?
#
loop_
_entity_poly.entity_id
_entity_poly.type
_entity_poly.pdbx_seq_one_letter_code
_entity_poly.pdbx_strand_id
1 'polypeptide(L)'
;MQSVDTLHLTVLSVPHLDERDWSALTHGDRVRQLEVEGYVVLPNLLSPEHIARLKLETRQLPTTAVDYSVHQRVYSHPQFAGRAIAELAAFPPTSTLQSRLIRRRMFL
;
A
#
# COMPACT_ATOMS: atom_id res chain seq x y z
N MET A 1 16.32 49.34 9.68
CA MET A 1 15.64 48.82 10.87
C MET A 1 14.15 48.74 10.59
N GLN A 2 13.68 47.61 10.05
CA GLN A 2 12.28 47.18 9.92
C GLN A 2 12.33 45.65 10.06
N SER A 3 12.02 45.19 11.27
CA SER A 3 10.78 44.51 11.65
C SER A 3 10.79 43.04 11.27
N VAL A 4 11.08 42.23 12.29
CA VAL A 4 10.80 40.80 12.38
C VAL A 4 9.34 40.54 12.01
N ASP A 5 9.08 39.71 11.00
CA ASP A 5 7.77 39.06 10.90
C ASP A 5 7.82 37.78 10.06
N THR A 6 7.25 36.75 10.70
CA THR A 6 6.76 35.49 10.12
C THR A 6 7.82 34.49 9.67
N LEU A 7 8.30 33.73 10.65
CA LEU A 7 8.76 32.36 10.43
C LEU A 7 7.70 31.62 9.61
N HIS A 8 8.03 31.28 8.37
CA HIS A 8 7.29 30.36 7.53
C HIS A 8 7.47 28.96 8.13
N LEU A 9 6.78 28.70 9.25
CA LEU A 9 6.57 27.37 9.79
C LEU A 9 5.76 26.62 8.74
N THR A 10 6.46 26.00 7.80
CA THR A 10 5.92 24.92 6.99
C THR A 10 5.47 23.87 7.97
N VAL A 11 4.18 23.89 8.31
CA VAL A 11 3.52 22.79 9.00
C VAL A 11 3.73 21.59 8.08
N LEU A 12 4.70 20.74 8.42
CA LEU A 12 4.78 19.41 7.84
C LEU A 12 3.44 18.77 8.16
N SER A 13 2.59 18.61 7.13
CA SER A 13 1.32 17.93 7.25
C SER A 13 1.58 16.58 7.91
N VAL A 14 1.08 16.40 9.13
CA VAL A 14 1.12 15.08 9.76
C VAL A 14 0.34 14.14 8.84
N PRO A 15 0.89 12.98 8.44
CA PRO A 15 0.16 12.02 7.65
C PRO A 15 -1.13 11.64 8.39
N HIS A 16 -2.28 12.04 7.85
CA HIS A 16 -3.57 11.70 8.42
C HIS A 16 -3.94 10.28 7.96
N LEU A 17 -3.98 9.35 8.90
CA LEU A 17 -4.49 8.01 8.65
C LEU A 17 -6.02 8.06 8.66
N ASP A 18 -6.63 7.66 7.55
CA ASP A 18 -8.08 7.53 7.47
C ASP A 18 -8.56 6.26 8.18
N GLU A 19 -9.27 6.43 9.29
CA GLU A 19 -9.77 5.33 10.16
C GLU A 19 -11.19 4.86 9.80
N ARG A 20 -11.80 5.39 8.73
CA ARG A 20 -13.15 4.97 8.33
C ARG A 20 -13.21 3.47 8.03
N ASP A 21 -14.28 2.80 8.48
CA ASP A 21 -14.54 1.41 8.11
C ASP A 21 -14.89 1.33 6.62
N TRP A 22 -13.88 1.01 5.82
CA TRP A 22 -13.99 0.89 4.37
C TRP A 22 -15.01 -0.18 3.95
N SER A 23 -15.26 -1.19 4.78
CA SER A 23 -16.24 -2.25 4.51
C SER A 23 -17.70 -1.80 4.65
N ALA A 24 -17.96 -0.73 5.42
CA ALA A 24 -19.29 -0.16 5.60
C ALA A 24 -19.71 0.78 4.45
N LEU A 25 -18.76 1.22 3.61
CA LEU A 25 -19.01 2.18 2.54
C LEU A 25 -19.70 1.55 1.32
N THR A 26 -20.52 2.33 0.64
CA THR A 26 -21.05 1.93 -0.67
C THR A 26 -19.93 1.82 -1.69
N HIS A 27 -20.17 1.14 -2.81
CA HIS A 27 -19.16 1.05 -3.86
C HIS A 27 -18.73 2.43 -4.40
N GLY A 28 -19.67 3.37 -4.55
CA GLY A 28 -19.38 4.72 -5.02
C GLY A 28 -18.49 5.50 -4.05
N ASP A 29 -18.77 5.39 -2.76
CA ASP A 29 -17.99 6.06 -1.70
C ASP A 29 -16.56 5.50 -1.62
N ARG A 30 -16.40 4.18 -1.74
CA ARG A 30 -15.07 3.54 -1.76
C ARG A 30 -14.20 4.02 -2.92
N VAL A 31 -14.80 4.20 -4.11
CA VAL A 31 -14.06 4.72 -5.27
C VAL A 31 -13.69 6.18 -5.07
N ARG A 32 -14.63 7.02 -4.63
CA ARG A 32 -14.38 8.43 -4.35
C ARG A 32 -13.27 8.61 -3.31
N GLN A 33 -13.30 7.82 -2.24
CA GLN A 33 -12.28 7.86 -1.20
C GLN A 33 -10.90 7.50 -1.77
N LEU A 34 -10.80 6.43 -2.57
CA LEU A 34 -9.53 6.07 -3.18
C LEU A 34 -9.02 7.13 -4.17
N GLU A 35 -9.91 7.83 -4.87
CA GLU A 35 -9.56 8.95 -5.75
C GLU A 35 -9.08 10.19 -4.99
N VAL A 36 -9.66 10.49 -3.83
CA VAL A 36 -9.32 11.67 -3.01
C VAL A 36 -8.08 11.41 -2.15
N GLU A 37 -8.03 10.28 -1.45
CA GLU A 37 -6.95 9.95 -0.52
C GLU A 37 -5.74 9.33 -1.23
N GLY A 38 -5.94 8.72 -2.41
CA GLY A 38 -4.87 8.05 -3.16
C GLY A 38 -4.42 6.70 -2.59
N TYR A 39 -4.98 6.26 -1.46
CA TYR A 39 -4.70 4.97 -0.84
C TYR A 39 -5.92 4.41 -0.08
N VAL A 40 -5.84 3.14 0.31
CA VAL A 40 -6.81 2.48 1.21
C VAL A 40 -6.08 1.51 2.12
N VAL A 41 -6.49 1.44 3.39
CA VAL A 41 -6.02 0.43 4.35
C VAL A 41 -7.08 -0.65 4.50
N LEU A 42 -6.71 -1.90 4.23
CA LEU A 42 -7.58 -3.07 4.36
C LEU A 42 -7.11 -3.93 5.55
N PRO A 43 -7.64 -3.70 6.76
CA PRO A 43 -7.25 -4.50 7.92
C PRO A 43 -7.71 -5.96 7.75
N ASN A 44 -6.98 -6.88 8.38
CA ASN A 44 -7.32 -8.30 8.43
C ASN A 44 -7.46 -8.99 7.05
N LEU A 45 -6.82 -8.43 6.02
CA LEU A 45 -6.83 -8.99 4.66
C LEU A 45 -6.09 -10.33 4.57
N LEU A 46 -5.02 -10.49 5.35
CA LEU A 46 -4.22 -11.71 5.45
C LEU A 46 -4.39 -12.33 6.83
N SER A 47 -4.58 -13.65 6.89
CA SER A 47 -4.57 -14.37 8.17
C SER A 47 -3.14 -14.45 8.76
N PRO A 48 -2.99 -14.67 10.08
CA PRO A 48 -1.68 -14.84 10.71
C PRO A 48 -0.84 -15.95 10.06
N GLU A 49 -1.48 -17.02 9.59
CA GLU A 49 -0.83 -18.12 8.89
C GLU A 49 -0.25 -17.69 7.53
N HIS A 50 -1.00 -16.92 6.74
CA HIS A 50 -0.49 -16.35 5.48
C HIS A 50 0.76 -15.51 5.74
N ILE A 51 0.73 -14.66 6.78
CA ILE A 51 1.87 -13.83 7.16
C ILE A 51 3.07 -14.68 7.58
N ALA A 52 2.86 -15.76 8.34
CA ALA A 52 3.93 -16.66 8.75
C ALA A 52 4.62 -17.34 7.55
N ARG A 53 3.84 -17.87 6.60
CA ARG A 53 4.36 -18.47 5.36
C ARG A 53 5.16 -17.46 4.52
N LEU A 54 4.64 -16.26 4.34
CA LEU A 54 5.32 -15.18 3.63
C LEU A 54 6.64 -14.80 4.29
N LYS A 55 6.67 -14.66 5.63
CA LYS A 55 7.90 -14.39 6.38
C LYS A 55 8.95 -15.48 6.20
N LEU A 56 8.54 -16.75 6.12
CA LEU A 56 9.46 -17.86 5.88
C LEU A 56 10.09 -17.79 4.48
N GLU A 57 9.28 -17.61 3.43
CA GLU A 57 9.78 -17.55 2.05
C GLU A 57 10.64 -16.30 1.80
N THR A 58 10.19 -15.13 2.26
CA THR A 58 10.91 -13.86 2.06
C THR A 58 12.29 -13.83 2.73
N ARG A 59 12.49 -14.53 3.85
CA ARG A 59 13.80 -14.65 4.52
C ARG A 59 14.86 -15.37 3.68
N GLN A 60 14.43 -16.23 2.75
CA GLN A 60 15.33 -17.00 1.89
C GLN A 60 15.70 -16.27 0.61
N LEU A 61 15.10 -15.10 0.34
CA LEU A 61 15.37 -14.36 -0.89
C LEU A 61 16.78 -13.76 -0.85
N PRO A 62 17.59 -13.96 -1.91
CA PRO A 62 18.91 -13.36 -2.02
C PRO A 62 18.77 -11.88 -2.39
N THR A 63 18.44 -11.07 -1.39
CA THR A 63 18.21 -9.63 -1.55
C THR A 63 19.52 -8.86 -1.74
N THR A 64 19.46 -7.74 -2.47
CA THR A 64 20.58 -6.81 -2.68
C THR A 64 20.26 -5.47 -2.02
N ALA A 65 21.27 -4.77 -1.51
CA ALA A 65 21.10 -3.41 -0.96
C ALA A 65 20.81 -2.39 -2.08
N VAL A 66 20.25 -1.24 -1.71
CA VAL A 66 20.04 -0.10 -2.63
C VAL A 66 20.90 1.09 -2.20
N ASP A 67 21.29 1.92 -3.16
CA ASP A 67 22.28 2.97 -2.93
C ASP A 67 21.77 4.14 -2.08
N TYR A 68 20.45 4.32 -2.01
CA TYR A 68 19.80 5.44 -1.34
C TYR A 68 19.26 5.12 0.06
N SER A 69 19.40 3.88 0.56
CA SER A 69 18.93 3.52 1.90
C SER A 69 19.70 2.32 2.47
N VAL A 70 20.32 2.53 3.63
CA VAL A 70 21.10 1.49 4.36
C VAL A 70 20.24 0.37 4.93
N HIS A 71 18.93 0.61 5.13
CA HIS A 71 18.00 -0.36 5.71
C HIS A 71 17.14 -1.08 4.66
N GLN A 72 17.15 -0.60 3.41
CA GLN A 72 16.33 -1.18 2.35
C GLN A 72 17.13 -2.22 1.56
N ARG A 73 16.49 -3.36 1.32
CA ARG A 73 17.00 -4.43 0.48
C ARG A 73 15.91 -4.87 -0.49
N VAL A 74 16.29 -5.24 -1.70
CA VAL A 74 15.37 -5.56 -2.80
C VAL A 74 15.68 -6.91 -3.41
N TYR A 75 14.66 -7.55 -3.98
CA TYR A 75 14.79 -8.75 -4.79
C TYR A 75 13.84 -8.61 -5.99
N SER A 76 14.36 -8.83 -7.20
CA SER A 76 13.61 -8.65 -8.44
C SER A 76 12.73 -9.87 -8.72
N HIS A 77 11.53 -9.63 -9.24
CA HIS A 77 10.55 -10.66 -9.60
C HIS A 77 10.21 -11.65 -8.47
N PRO A 78 9.89 -11.17 -7.25
CA PRO A 78 9.61 -12.03 -6.10
C PRO A 78 8.44 -13.01 -6.32
N GLN A 79 7.51 -12.69 -7.22
CA GLN A 79 6.37 -13.53 -7.57
C GLN A 79 6.75 -14.91 -8.16
N PHE A 80 7.99 -15.09 -8.61
CA PHE A 80 8.49 -16.38 -9.13
C PHE A 80 9.37 -17.14 -8.14
N ALA A 81 9.62 -16.59 -6.95
CA ALA A 81 10.60 -17.15 -6.01
C ALA A 81 10.01 -18.09 -4.96
N GLY A 82 8.69 -18.10 -4.78
CA GLY A 82 8.04 -18.90 -3.75
C GLY A 82 6.53 -19.00 -3.96
N ARG A 83 5.94 -20.06 -3.40
CA ARG A 83 4.52 -20.36 -3.60
C ARG A 83 3.65 -19.35 -2.85
N ALA A 84 3.94 -19.07 -1.58
CA ALA A 84 3.16 -18.12 -0.79
C ALA A 84 3.27 -16.70 -1.38
N ILE A 85 4.44 -16.31 -1.90
CA ILE A 85 4.62 -15.02 -2.56
C ILE A 85 3.83 -14.97 -3.89
N ALA A 86 3.84 -16.03 -4.69
CA ALA A 86 3.04 -16.12 -5.90
C ALA A 86 1.52 -16.09 -5.61
N GLU A 87 1.07 -16.81 -4.58
CA GLU A 87 -0.31 -16.80 -4.10
C GLU A 87 -0.74 -15.38 -3.66
N LEU A 88 0.15 -14.64 -2.98
CA LEU A 88 -0.09 -13.25 -2.60
C LEU A 88 -0.23 -12.32 -3.82
N ALA A 89 0.60 -12.51 -4.85
CA ALA A 89 0.52 -11.69 -6.07
C ALA A 89 -0.82 -11.85 -6.80
N ALA A 90 -1.41 -13.06 -6.73
CA ALA A 90 -2.71 -13.37 -7.31
C ALA A 90 -3.87 -13.32 -6.29
N PHE A 91 -3.68 -12.71 -5.12
CA PHE A 91 -4.62 -12.81 -4.01
C PHE A 91 -6.03 -12.29 -4.40
N PRO A 92 -7.08 -13.14 -4.37
CA PRO A 92 -8.38 -12.77 -4.95
C PRO A 92 -9.02 -11.49 -4.41
N PRO A 93 -8.93 -11.19 -3.09
CA PRO A 93 -9.43 -9.93 -2.55
C PRO A 93 -8.79 -8.68 -3.17
N THR A 94 -7.49 -8.71 -3.49
CA THR A 94 -6.79 -7.55 -4.08
C THR A 94 -7.01 -7.45 -5.58
N SER A 95 -7.00 -8.57 -6.31
CA SER A 95 -7.21 -8.56 -7.77
C SER A 95 -8.64 -8.14 -8.14
N THR A 96 -9.64 -8.53 -7.34
CA THR A 96 -11.05 -8.10 -7.52
C THR A 96 -11.20 -6.59 -7.32
N LEU A 97 -10.54 -6.03 -6.30
CA LEU A 97 -10.52 -4.59 -6.04
C LEU A 97 -9.95 -3.83 -7.24
N GLN A 98 -8.75 -4.20 -7.68
CA GLN A 98 -8.04 -3.55 -8.79
C GLN A 98 -8.86 -3.61 -10.08
N SER A 99 -9.43 -4.77 -10.39
CA SER A 99 -10.27 -4.97 -11.58
C SER A 99 -11.53 -4.11 -11.58
N ARG A 100 -12.08 -3.78 -10.41
CA ARG A 100 -13.23 -2.88 -10.28
C ARG A 100 -12.83 -1.42 -10.45
N LEU A 101 -11.67 -1.03 -9.93
CA LEU A 101 -11.15 0.34 -10.05
C LEU A 101 -10.77 0.69 -11.50
N ILE A 102 -10.00 -0.17 -12.15
CA ILE A 102 -9.46 0.08 -13.50
C ILE A 102 -10.60 0.17 -14.53
N ARG A 103 -11.60 -0.72 -14.45
CA ARG A 103 -12.71 -0.75 -15.41
C ARG A 103 -13.55 0.53 -15.45
N ARG A 104 -13.61 1.30 -14.37
CA ARG A 104 -14.36 2.57 -14.33
C ARG A 104 -13.65 3.71 -15.08
N ARG A 105 -12.32 3.63 -15.25
CA ARG A 105 -11.52 4.68 -15.92
C ARG A 105 -11.41 4.52 -17.44
N MET A 106 -11.79 3.38 -18.01
CA MET A 106 -11.71 3.15 -19.47
C MET A 106 -12.90 3.73 -20.25
N PHE A 107 -13.92 4.27 -19.57
CA PHE A 107 -15.16 4.81 -20.17
C PHE A 107 -15.39 6.31 -19.88
N LEU A 108 -14.32 7.07 -19.59
CA LEU A 108 -14.35 8.53 -19.50
C LEU A 108 -13.37 9.12 -20.52
#